data_AF-A0A2H5WLT1-F1
#
_entry.id   AF-A0A2H5WLT1-F1
#
_cell.length_a   1.000
_cell.length_b   1.000
_cell.length_c   1.000
_cell.angle_alpha   90.00
_cell.angle_beta   90.00
_cell.angle_gamma   90.00
#
_symmetry.space_group_name_H-M   'P 1'
#
loop_
_entity.id
_entity.type
_entity.pdbx_description
1 polymer ?
#
loop_
_entity_poly.entity_id
_entity_poly.type
_entity_poly.pdbx_seq_one_letter_code
_entity_poly.pdbx_strand_id
1 'polypeptide(L)'
;MRRREQARVLGILVVLVLLAAIGVGGWYFFIYMKSPQYALNQFLDAAKAGDTERVDRYADATGPILGFIGMASMAMGGGGMDPITLIFPGYKSAEFGQTQSYEVKSLSVEGETARAQVTLKVAAPSGEVTMNPTYVLRKVEGQWKVAVEPTLAGSFNEFVPNAVRQQMIRRIRQLAGNPMVQSMVAPQINSIRSEIEKYPQLRDFLKSAGLL
;
A
#
# COMPACT_ATOMS: atom_id res chain seq x y z
N MET A 1 -8.20 -46.80 -47.52
CA MET A 1 -8.71 -45.43 -47.26
C MET A 1 -8.76 -45.07 -45.77
N ARG A 2 -9.21 -45.96 -44.87
CA ARG A 2 -9.32 -45.73 -43.40
C ARG A 2 -8.09 -45.15 -42.66
N ARG A 3 -6.85 -45.50 -43.03
CA ARG A 3 -5.63 -44.97 -42.37
C ARG A 3 -5.39 -43.46 -42.60
N ARG A 4 -5.84 -42.90 -43.73
CA ARG A 4 -5.69 -41.46 -44.03
C ARG A 4 -6.72 -40.60 -43.30
N GLU A 5 -7.90 -41.16 -43.03
CA GLU A 5 -8.94 -40.50 -42.23
C GLU A 5 -8.55 -40.47 -40.75
N GLN A 6 -8.01 -41.56 -40.21
CA GLN A 6 -7.55 -41.61 -38.82
C GLN A 6 -6.42 -40.62 -38.53
N ALA A 7 -5.46 -40.43 -39.44
CA ALA A 7 -4.38 -39.45 -39.27
C ALA A 7 -4.89 -38.00 -39.28
N ARG A 8 -5.92 -37.70 -40.09
CA ARG A 8 -6.55 -36.37 -40.12
C ARG A 8 -7.33 -36.08 -38.85
N VAL A 9 -8.10 -37.06 -38.36
CA VAL A 9 -8.84 -36.94 -37.10
C VAL A 9 -7.89 -36.75 -35.92
N LEU A 10 -6.81 -37.52 -35.86
CA LEU A 10 -5.79 -37.37 -34.80
C LEU A 10 -5.12 -35.98 -34.85
N GLY A 11 -4.76 -35.51 -36.05
CA GLY A 11 -4.19 -34.17 -36.24
C GLY A 11 -5.12 -33.04 -35.78
N ILE A 12 -6.40 -33.14 -36.10
CA ILE A 12 -7.43 -32.16 -35.67
C ILE A 12 -7.58 -32.18 -34.13
N LEU A 13 -7.60 -33.36 -33.51
CA LEU A 13 -7.68 -33.47 -32.06
C LEU A 13 -6.46 -32.86 -31.35
N VAL A 14 -5.25 -33.10 -31.86
CA VAL A 14 -4.02 -32.50 -31.30
C VAL A 14 -4.06 -30.97 -31.40
N VAL A 15 -4.50 -30.42 -32.53
CA VAL A 15 -4.63 -28.96 -32.70
C VAL A 15 -5.67 -28.38 -31.75
N LEU A 16 -6.81 -29.05 -31.57
CA LEU A 16 -7.84 -28.61 -30.62
C LEU A 16 -7.35 -28.61 -29.17
N VAL A 17 -6.58 -29.62 -28.77
CA VAL A 17 -5.97 -29.68 -27.42
C VAL A 17 -4.96 -28.54 -27.22
N LEU A 18 -4.13 -28.25 -28.23
CA LEU A 18 -3.18 -27.14 -28.17
C LEU A 18 -3.89 -25.78 -28.08
N LEU A 19 -4.94 -25.57 -28.88
CA LEU A 19 -5.75 -24.35 -28.81
C LEU A 19 -6.45 -24.20 -27.47
N ALA A 20 -6.96 -25.29 -26.89
CA ALA A 20 -7.54 -25.29 -25.56
C ALA A 20 -6.49 -24.95 -24.49
N ALA A 21 -5.28 -25.53 -24.57
CA ALA A 21 -4.19 -25.23 -23.64
C ALA A 21 -3.75 -23.77 -23.71
N ILE A 22 -3.62 -23.21 -24.92
CA ILE A 22 -3.32 -21.78 -25.14
C ILE A 22 -4.46 -20.91 -24.63
N GLY A 23 -5.71 -21.30 -24.86
CA GLY A 23 -6.89 -20.59 -24.39
C GLY A 23 -6.96 -20.53 -22.86
N VAL A 24 -6.72 -21.65 -22.18
CA VAL A 24 -6.70 -21.72 -20.71
C VAL A 24 -5.50 -20.95 -20.14
N GLY A 25 -4.31 -21.11 -20.71
CA GLY A 25 -3.12 -20.37 -20.29
C GLY A 25 -3.28 -18.85 -20.47
N GLY A 26 -3.83 -18.43 -21.61
CA GLY A 26 -4.13 -17.03 -21.90
C GLY A 26 -5.20 -16.45 -20.98
N TRP A 27 -6.28 -17.19 -20.71
CA TRP A 27 -7.34 -16.76 -19.80
C TRP A 27 -6.83 -16.60 -18.36
N TYR A 28 -6.07 -17.58 -17.87
CA TYR A 28 -5.45 -17.52 -16.55
C TYR A 28 -4.50 -16.33 -16.42
N PHE A 29 -3.66 -16.11 -17.44
CA PHE A 29 -2.76 -14.95 -17.51
C PHE A 29 -3.52 -13.62 -17.46
N PHE A 30 -4.59 -13.48 -18.25
CA PHE A 30 -5.38 -12.25 -18.30
C PHE A 30 -6.14 -11.94 -17.01
N ILE A 31 -6.63 -12.96 -16.30
CA ILE A 31 -7.33 -12.78 -15.02
C ILE A 31 -6.35 -12.55 -13.88
N TYR A 32 -5.30 -13.36 -13.81
CA TYR A 32 -4.34 -13.28 -12.71
C TYR A 32 -3.54 -11.97 -12.75
N MET A 33 -3.06 -11.54 -13.91
CA MET A 33 -2.35 -10.25 -14.02
C MET A 33 -3.24 -9.03 -13.76
N LYS A 34 -4.56 -9.19 -13.86
CA LYS A 34 -5.54 -8.16 -13.51
C LYS A 34 -6.14 -8.34 -12.12
N SER A 35 -5.58 -9.23 -11.31
CA SER A 35 -6.04 -9.46 -9.94
C SER A 35 -5.40 -8.46 -8.96
N PRO A 36 -6.11 -8.08 -7.89
CA PRO A 36 -5.53 -7.25 -6.83
C PRO A 36 -4.38 -7.95 -6.10
N GLN A 37 -4.42 -9.29 -5.96
CA GLN A 37 -3.33 -10.06 -5.36
C GLN A 37 -2.03 -9.91 -6.14
N TYR A 38 -2.11 -9.97 -7.48
CA TYR A 38 -0.95 -9.78 -8.33
C TYR A 38 -0.38 -8.37 -8.15
N ALA A 39 -1.21 -7.32 -8.25
CA ALA A 39 -0.76 -5.94 -8.06
C ALA A 39 -0.12 -5.70 -6.70
N LEU A 40 -0.68 -6.27 -5.62
CA LEU A 40 -0.10 -6.20 -4.29
C LEU A 40 1.28 -6.85 -4.22
N ASN A 41 1.42 -8.07 -4.73
CA ASN A 41 2.70 -8.77 -4.75
C ASN A 41 3.75 -7.99 -5.57
N GLN A 42 3.35 -7.46 -6.73
CA GLN A 42 4.24 -6.63 -7.56
C GLN A 42 4.71 -5.37 -6.83
N PHE A 43 3.81 -4.71 -6.08
CA PHE A 43 4.16 -3.58 -5.23
C PHE A 43 5.12 -3.98 -4.10
N LEU A 44 4.82 -5.04 -3.34
CA LEU A 44 5.62 -5.48 -2.19
C LEU A 44 7.02 -5.96 -2.62
N ASP A 45 7.10 -6.70 -3.74
CA ASP A 45 8.37 -7.13 -4.33
C ASP A 45 9.20 -5.94 -4.80
N ALA A 46 8.57 -4.99 -5.50
CA ALA A 46 9.24 -3.79 -5.98
C ALA A 46 9.74 -2.92 -4.81
N ALA A 47 8.90 -2.72 -3.79
CA ALA A 47 9.27 -1.95 -2.60
C ALA A 47 10.43 -2.61 -1.84
N LYS A 48 10.40 -3.93 -1.68
CA LYS A 48 11.50 -4.70 -1.08
C LYS A 48 12.80 -4.59 -1.88
N ALA A 49 12.70 -4.59 -3.21
CA ALA A 49 13.84 -4.45 -4.11
C ALA A 49 14.34 -3.00 -4.25
N GLY A 50 13.61 -2.01 -3.73
CA GLY A 50 13.90 -0.59 -3.95
C GLY A 50 13.64 -0.14 -5.39
N ASP A 51 12.84 -0.88 -6.16
CA ASP A 51 12.52 -0.57 -7.56
C ASP A 51 11.43 0.52 -7.61
N THR A 52 11.89 1.76 -7.63
CA THR A 52 11.02 2.94 -7.58
C THR A 52 10.04 3.03 -8.75
N GLU A 53 10.46 2.63 -9.96
CA GLU A 53 9.61 2.71 -11.15
C GLU A 53 8.43 1.72 -11.06
N ARG A 54 8.71 0.50 -10.61
CA ARG A 54 7.63 -0.48 -10.39
C ARG A 54 6.76 -0.12 -9.22
N VAL A 55 7.33 0.44 -8.15
CA VAL A 55 6.53 0.94 -7.03
C VAL A 55 5.55 2.01 -7.50
N ASP A 56 6.00 3.01 -8.24
CA ASP A 56 5.15 4.10 -8.75
C ASP A 56 4.05 3.58 -9.70
N ARG A 57 4.32 2.49 -10.42
CA ARG A 57 3.33 1.83 -11.28
C ARG A 57 2.19 1.18 -10.49
N TYR A 58 2.49 0.58 -9.35
CA TYR A 58 1.53 -0.17 -8.54
C TYR A 58 1.04 0.57 -7.29
N ALA A 59 1.55 1.77 -7.02
CA ALA A 59 1.09 2.62 -5.93
C ALA A 59 0.20 3.75 -6.44
N ASP A 60 -0.85 4.04 -5.69
CA ASP A 60 -1.61 5.28 -5.76
C ASP A 60 -1.29 6.09 -4.50
N ALA A 61 -0.30 6.97 -4.63
CA ALA A 61 0.18 7.85 -3.56
C ALA A 61 -0.59 9.19 -3.52
N THR A 62 -1.79 9.23 -4.09
CA THR A 62 -2.63 10.44 -4.07
C THR A 62 -3.54 10.44 -2.84
N GLY A 63 -3.83 11.64 -2.33
CA GLY A 63 -4.83 11.83 -1.30
C GLY A 63 -4.61 13.09 -0.45
N PRO A 64 -5.68 13.65 0.13
CA PRO A 64 -5.61 14.88 0.92
C PRO A 64 -4.80 14.72 2.21
N ILE A 65 -4.86 13.57 2.88
CA ILE A 65 -4.08 13.28 4.10
C ILE A 65 -2.60 13.17 3.72
N LEU A 66 -2.26 12.50 2.62
CA LEU A 66 -0.87 12.42 2.16
C LEU A 66 -0.32 13.79 1.76
N GLY A 67 -1.12 14.61 1.08
CA GLY A 67 -0.75 15.99 0.78
C GLY A 67 -0.48 16.81 2.04
N PHE A 68 -1.31 16.65 3.08
CA PHE A 68 -1.09 17.27 4.38
C PHE A 68 0.19 16.77 5.05
N ILE A 69 0.48 15.46 5.06
CA ILE A 69 1.70 14.88 5.62
C ILE A 69 2.94 15.44 4.90
N GLY A 70 2.92 15.51 3.57
CA GLY A 70 4.00 16.08 2.77
C GLY A 70 4.25 17.55 3.11
N MET A 71 3.19 18.36 3.21
CA MET A 71 3.29 19.76 3.60
C MET A 71 3.81 19.94 5.03
N ALA A 72 3.28 19.16 5.99
CA ALA A 72 3.73 19.20 7.37
C ALA A 72 5.21 18.80 7.51
N SER A 73 5.66 17.81 6.73
CA SER A 73 7.07 17.39 6.66
C SER A 73 7.95 18.56 6.18
N MET A 74 7.57 19.24 5.11
CA MET A 74 8.29 20.40 4.58
C MET A 74 8.35 21.56 5.58
N ALA A 75 7.23 21.87 6.23
CA ALA A 75 7.14 22.90 7.27
C ALA A 75 8.08 22.65 8.46
N MET A 76 8.35 21.37 8.77
CA MET A 76 9.27 20.97 9.84
C MET A 76 10.73 20.88 9.38
N GLY A 77 11.07 21.38 8.17
CA GLY A 77 12.41 21.31 7.60
C GLY A 77 12.77 19.94 7.01
N GLY A 78 11.80 19.05 6.84
CA GLY A 78 11.98 17.76 6.16
C GLY A 78 11.93 17.92 4.64
N GLY A 79 12.72 17.13 3.90
CA GLY A 79 12.84 17.20 2.44
C GLY A 79 11.68 16.61 1.63
N GLY A 80 10.44 16.64 2.15
CA GLY A 80 9.30 15.94 1.55
C GLY A 80 9.42 14.43 1.75
N MET A 81 8.64 13.89 2.69
CA MET A 81 8.63 12.45 2.97
C MET A 81 7.86 11.70 1.89
N ASP A 82 8.48 10.67 1.29
CA ASP A 82 7.79 9.74 0.41
C ASP A 82 6.82 8.88 1.23
N PRO A 83 5.50 8.95 1.00
CA PRO A 83 4.50 8.29 1.83
C PRO A 83 4.57 6.76 1.74
N ILE A 84 5.22 6.20 0.72
CA ILE A 84 5.37 4.76 0.57
C ILE A 84 6.32 4.22 1.65
N THR A 85 7.31 5.02 2.06
CA THR A 85 8.23 4.67 3.15
C THR A 85 7.52 4.45 4.50
N LEU A 86 6.32 5.05 4.66
CA LEU A 86 5.49 4.91 5.85
C LEU A 86 4.69 3.60 5.88
N ILE A 87 4.38 3.02 4.71
CA ILE A 87 3.61 1.77 4.61
C ILE A 87 4.51 0.56 4.33
N PHE A 88 5.76 0.77 3.92
CA PHE A 88 6.72 -0.31 3.68
C PHE A 88 8.12 0.06 4.23
N PRO A 89 8.45 -0.37 5.47
CA PRO A 89 9.76 -0.11 6.08
C PRO A 89 10.90 -0.69 5.26
N GLY A 90 11.92 0.12 4.97
CA GLY A 90 13.07 -0.25 4.15
C GLY A 90 12.97 0.17 2.68
N TYR A 91 11.84 0.74 2.26
CA TYR A 91 11.74 1.38 0.95
C TYR A 91 12.47 2.72 0.97
N LYS A 92 13.48 2.90 0.10
CA LYS A 92 14.36 4.09 -0.03
C LYS A 92 15.18 4.49 1.20
N SER A 93 14.74 4.19 2.42
CA SER A 93 15.45 4.43 3.67
C SER A 93 15.18 3.31 4.68
N ALA A 94 16.17 3.05 5.54
CA ALA A 94 16.08 2.09 6.64
C ALA A 94 15.84 2.76 8.00
N GLU A 95 15.45 4.04 8.04
CA GLU A 95 15.28 4.82 9.28
C GLU A 95 14.28 4.13 10.24
N PHE A 96 13.21 3.56 9.68
CA PHE A 96 12.17 2.84 10.42
C PHE A 96 12.35 1.32 10.39
N GLY A 97 13.54 0.85 10.01
CA GLY A 97 13.87 -0.57 9.84
C GLY A 97 13.74 -1.06 8.40
N GLN A 98 14.10 -2.32 8.20
CA GLN A 98 14.12 -3.00 6.88
C GLN A 98 13.19 -4.20 6.88
N THR A 99 12.24 -4.26 5.95
CA THR A 99 11.38 -5.44 5.76
C THR A 99 12.20 -6.63 5.24
N GLN A 100 12.29 -7.69 6.03
CA GLN A 100 13.01 -8.94 5.73
C GLN A 100 12.16 -9.90 4.92
N SER A 101 10.90 -10.05 5.30
CA SER A 101 9.93 -10.90 4.62
C SER A 101 8.52 -10.35 4.77
N TYR A 102 7.64 -10.75 3.85
CA TYR A 102 6.23 -10.45 3.93
C TYR A 102 5.39 -11.68 3.57
N GLU A 103 4.16 -11.74 4.06
CA GLU A 103 3.18 -12.77 3.75
C GLU A 103 1.80 -12.14 3.60
N VAL A 104 1.07 -12.47 2.53
CA VAL A 104 -0.33 -12.05 2.36
C VAL A 104 -1.23 -13.17 2.89
N LYS A 105 -1.85 -12.93 4.05
CA LYS A 105 -2.67 -13.91 4.77
C LYS A 105 -4.06 -14.09 4.16
N SER A 106 -4.68 -12.99 3.78
CA SER A 106 -6.02 -13.00 3.21
C SER A 106 -6.19 -11.80 2.28
N LEU A 107 -7.10 -11.94 1.32
CA LEU A 107 -7.50 -10.89 0.41
C LEU A 107 -9.00 -10.96 0.17
N SER A 108 -9.72 -9.86 0.41
CA SER A 108 -11.13 -9.69 0.07
C SER A 108 -11.30 -8.62 -1.00
N VAL A 109 -12.25 -8.84 -1.92
CA VAL A 109 -12.54 -7.90 -3.03
C VAL A 109 -13.99 -7.48 -2.93
N GLU A 110 -14.23 -6.18 -2.94
CA GLU A 110 -15.53 -5.54 -2.86
C GLU A 110 -15.62 -4.49 -3.97
N GLY A 111 -16.21 -4.88 -5.11
CA GLY A 111 -16.31 -4.03 -6.29
C GLY A 111 -14.94 -3.62 -6.82
N GLU A 112 -14.64 -2.32 -6.79
CA GLU A 112 -13.39 -1.73 -7.26
C GLU A 112 -12.35 -1.51 -6.15
N THR A 113 -12.60 -2.05 -4.97
CA THR A 113 -11.69 -2.02 -3.82
C THR A 113 -11.34 -3.44 -3.39
N ALA A 114 -10.12 -3.64 -2.91
CA ALA A 114 -9.71 -4.87 -2.26
C ALA A 114 -8.95 -4.56 -0.97
N ARG A 115 -9.05 -5.45 0.01
CA ARG A 115 -8.33 -5.36 1.29
C ARG A 115 -7.54 -6.63 1.49
N ALA A 116 -6.27 -6.48 1.82
CA ALA A 116 -5.36 -7.59 2.03
C ALA A 116 -4.71 -7.51 3.41
N GLN A 117 -4.82 -8.58 4.19
CA GLN A 117 -4.12 -8.67 5.46
C GLN A 117 -2.69 -9.14 5.20
N VAL A 118 -1.72 -8.29 5.51
CA VAL A 118 -0.30 -8.56 5.26
C VAL A 118 0.43 -8.70 6.59
N THR A 119 1.36 -9.64 6.67
CA THR A 119 2.32 -9.75 7.77
C THR A 119 3.68 -9.33 7.27
N LEU A 120 4.30 -8.35 7.91
CA LEU A 120 5.65 -7.88 7.61
C LEU A 120 6.57 -8.26 8.77
N LYS A 121 7.72 -8.88 8.47
CA LYS A 121 8.81 -9.02 9.44
C LYS A 121 9.84 -7.95 9.15
N VAL A 122 10.04 -7.03 10.10
CA VAL A 122 10.88 -5.85 9.94
C VAL A 122 12.03 -5.91 10.93
N ALA A 123 13.26 -5.81 10.42
CA ALA A 123 14.44 -5.59 11.26
C ALA A 123 14.55 -4.10 11.58
N ALA A 124 14.09 -3.69 12.77
CA ALA A 124 14.17 -2.31 13.24
C ALA A 124 15.42 -2.10 14.13
N PRO A 125 15.85 -0.86 14.39
CA PRO A 125 16.96 -0.59 15.30
C PRO A 125 16.77 -1.14 16.72
N SER A 126 15.52 -1.30 17.16
CA SER A 126 15.15 -1.88 18.46
C SER A 126 15.04 -3.41 18.46
N GLY A 127 15.26 -4.07 17.32
CA GLY A 127 15.10 -5.52 17.15
C GLY A 127 14.10 -5.88 16.05
N GLU A 128 13.82 -7.18 15.91
CA GLU A 128 12.83 -7.68 14.96
C GLU A 128 11.40 -7.39 15.43
N VAL A 129 10.59 -6.81 14.55
CA VAL A 129 9.19 -6.46 14.80
C VAL A 129 8.32 -7.11 13.73
N THR A 130 7.23 -7.72 14.16
CA THR A 130 6.18 -8.21 13.24
C THR A 130 5.05 -7.19 13.20
N MET A 131 4.70 -6.72 12.00
CA MET A 131 3.58 -5.81 11.75
C MET A 131 2.48 -6.55 11.00
N ASN A 132 1.21 -6.28 11.32
CA ASN A 132 0.08 -6.91 10.63
C ASN A 132 -0.84 -5.85 9.99
N PRO A 133 -0.37 -5.03 9.04
CA PRO A 133 -1.20 -4.02 8.41
C PRO A 133 -2.24 -4.63 7.44
N THR A 134 -3.35 -3.93 7.28
CA THR A 134 -4.26 -4.13 6.15
C THR A 134 -3.87 -3.19 5.01
N TYR A 135 -3.49 -3.77 3.88
CA TYR A 135 -3.26 -3.07 2.62
C TYR A 135 -4.57 -2.89 1.89
N VAL A 136 -4.82 -1.66 1.43
CA VAL A 136 -5.99 -1.33 0.61
C VAL A 136 -5.55 -1.15 -0.83
N LEU A 137 -6.21 -1.84 -1.74
CA LEU A 137 -6.06 -1.65 -3.18
C LEU A 137 -7.32 -1.06 -3.76
N ARG A 138 -7.17 -0.20 -4.77
CA ARG A 138 -8.27 0.34 -5.55
C ARG A 138 -7.97 0.22 -7.04
N LYS A 139 -9.02 0.15 -7.84
CA LYS A 139 -8.90 0.23 -9.29
C LYS A 139 -8.72 1.69 -9.71
N VAL A 140 -7.64 2.01 -10.40
CA VAL A 140 -7.35 3.32 -11.01
C VAL A 140 -7.14 3.08 -12.49
N GLU A 141 -7.97 3.69 -13.34
CA GLU A 141 -7.88 3.53 -14.81
C GLU A 141 -7.87 2.06 -15.26
N GLY A 142 -8.64 1.21 -14.56
CA GLY A 142 -8.74 -0.21 -14.85
C GLY A 142 -7.60 -1.08 -14.29
N GLN A 143 -6.61 -0.50 -13.61
CA GLN A 143 -5.50 -1.20 -12.97
C GLN A 143 -5.62 -1.18 -11.45
N TRP A 144 -5.33 -2.30 -10.80
CA TRP A 144 -5.25 -2.34 -9.34
C TRP A 144 -3.96 -1.66 -8.86
N LYS A 145 -4.09 -0.75 -7.91
CA LYS A 145 -2.98 -0.08 -7.25
C LYS A 145 -3.17 -0.10 -5.74
N VAL A 146 -2.08 -0.19 -5.00
CA VAL A 146 -2.06 0.01 -3.55
C VAL A 146 -2.40 1.47 -3.28
N ALA A 147 -3.55 1.70 -2.67
CA ALA A 147 -3.97 3.03 -2.26
C ALA A 147 -3.22 3.38 -0.96
N VAL A 148 -2.20 4.21 -1.07
CA VAL A 148 -1.24 4.48 0.02
C VAL A 148 -1.95 5.17 1.18
N GLU A 149 -2.81 6.15 0.92
CA GLU A 149 -3.55 6.87 1.95
C GLU A 149 -4.43 5.95 2.82
N PRO A 150 -5.39 5.18 2.26
CA PRO A 150 -6.22 4.29 3.07
C PRO A 150 -5.43 3.14 3.70
N THR A 151 -4.32 2.70 3.08
CA THR A 151 -3.42 1.71 3.69
C THR A 151 -2.77 2.29 4.95
N LEU A 152 -2.14 3.47 4.83
CA LEU A 152 -1.47 4.15 5.93
C LEU A 152 -2.45 4.53 7.03
N ALA A 153 -3.53 5.23 6.69
CA ALA A 153 -4.47 5.77 7.66
C ALA A 153 -5.33 4.67 8.29
N GLY A 154 -5.70 3.64 7.51
CA GLY A 154 -6.49 2.50 7.99
C GLY A 154 -5.72 1.56 8.92
N SER A 155 -4.40 1.44 8.73
CA SER A 155 -3.53 0.59 9.53
C SER A 155 -2.46 1.38 10.29
N PHE A 156 -2.74 2.63 10.63
CA PHE A 156 -1.77 3.56 11.21
C PHE A 156 -1.07 2.99 12.45
N ASN A 157 -1.81 2.25 13.29
CA ASN A 157 -1.28 1.68 14.52
C ASN A 157 -0.27 0.55 14.29
N GLU A 158 -0.38 -0.15 13.17
CA GLU A 158 0.51 -1.25 12.78
C GLU A 158 1.83 -0.70 12.24
N PHE A 159 1.79 0.43 11.52
CA PHE A 159 2.97 1.10 10.99
C PHE A 159 3.70 1.97 12.03
N VAL A 160 2.96 2.51 13.00
CA VAL A 160 3.51 3.40 14.03
C VAL A 160 3.34 2.77 15.42
N PRO A 161 4.37 2.05 15.93
CA PRO A 161 4.35 1.45 17.25
C PRO A 161 4.02 2.47 18.35
N ASN A 162 3.39 2.01 19.43
CA ASN A 162 2.95 2.89 20.52
C ASN A 162 4.07 3.78 21.08
N ALA A 163 5.28 3.26 21.26
CA ALA A 163 6.42 4.03 21.75
C ALA A 163 6.77 5.21 20.82
N VAL A 164 6.85 4.94 19.51
CA VAL A 164 7.11 5.95 18.48
C VAL A 164 5.98 6.97 18.45
N ARG A 165 4.73 6.50 18.54
CA ARG A 165 3.54 7.36 18.55
C ARG A 165 3.54 8.36 19.69
N GLN A 166 3.90 7.92 20.90
CA GLN A 166 3.99 8.81 22.06
C GLN A 166 5.08 9.87 21.88
N GLN A 167 6.22 9.52 21.26
CA GLN A 167 7.25 10.49 20.93
C GLN A 167 6.76 11.49 19.88
N MET A 168 6.07 11.02 18.83
CA MET A 168 5.46 11.89 17.82
C MET A 168 4.44 12.85 18.42
N ILE A 169 3.53 12.36 19.27
CA ILE A 169 2.54 13.20 19.97
C ILE A 169 3.22 14.32 20.76
N ARG A 170 4.30 14.00 21.50
CA ARG A 170 5.04 15.02 22.25
C ARG A 170 5.66 16.07 21.33
N ARG A 171 6.31 15.66 20.24
CA ARG A 171 6.89 16.59 19.25
C ARG A 171 5.83 17.45 18.59
N ILE A 172 4.72 16.85 18.15
CA ILE A 172 3.61 17.58 17.54
C ILE A 172 3.02 18.59 18.52
N ARG A 173 2.78 18.23 19.79
CA ARG A 173 2.29 19.17 20.80
C ARG A 173 3.25 20.32 21.05
N GLN A 174 4.57 20.04 21.10
CA GLN A 174 5.59 21.09 21.22
C GLN A 174 5.54 22.07 20.04
N LEU A 175 5.39 21.56 18.82
CA LEU A 175 5.30 22.38 17.61
C LEU A 175 3.96 23.11 17.50
N ALA A 176 2.85 22.46 17.84
CA ALA A 176 1.51 23.06 17.85
C ALA A 176 1.37 24.17 18.91
N GLY A 177 2.22 24.16 19.94
CA GLY A 177 2.35 25.28 20.88
C GLY A 177 2.98 26.54 20.26
N ASN A 178 3.58 26.47 19.06
CA ASN A 178 4.07 27.64 18.34
C ASN A 178 2.94 28.27 17.51
N PRO A 179 2.57 29.56 17.78
CA PRO A 179 1.48 30.23 17.08
C PRO A 179 1.62 30.26 15.55
N MET A 180 2.85 30.35 15.04
CA MET A 180 3.11 30.36 13.60
C MET A 180 2.74 29.01 12.97
N VAL A 181 3.19 27.90 13.57
CA VAL A 181 2.88 26.54 13.11
C VAL A 181 1.37 26.28 13.23
N GLN A 182 0.76 26.68 14.35
CA GLN A 182 -0.67 26.50 14.57
C GLN A 182 -1.52 27.22 13.51
N SER A 183 -1.17 28.47 13.18
CA SER A 183 -1.89 29.26 12.16
C SER A 183 -1.85 28.65 10.76
N MET A 184 -0.79 27.90 10.45
CA MET A 184 -0.62 27.23 9.17
C MET A 184 -1.27 25.84 9.13
N VAL A 185 -1.15 25.08 10.22
CA VAL A 185 -1.61 23.69 10.30
C VAL A 185 -3.12 23.60 10.54
N ALA A 186 -3.69 24.46 11.39
CA ALA A 186 -5.10 24.36 11.78
C ALA A 186 -6.09 24.50 10.59
N PRO A 187 -5.93 25.47 9.66
CA PRO A 187 -6.82 25.55 8.48
C PRO A 187 -6.73 24.31 7.60
N GLN A 188 -5.53 23.76 7.44
CA GLN A 188 -5.28 22.58 6.61
C GLN A 188 -5.94 21.34 7.21
N ILE A 189 -5.76 21.09 8.52
CA ILE A 189 -6.41 19.98 9.21
C ILE A 189 -7.93 20.09 9.14
N ASN A 190 -8.48 21.29 9.31
CA ASN A 190 -9.92 21.51 9.20
C ASN A 190 -10.44 21.19 7.78
N SER A 191 -9.66 21.50 6.73
CA SER A 191 -10.05 21.18 5.35
C SER A 191 -10.11 19.69 5.04
N ILE A 192 -9.32 18.87 5.75
CA ILE A 192 -9.26 17.41 5.57
C ILE A 192 -9.94 16.63 6.72
N ARG A 193 -10.66 17.33 7.62
CA ARG A 193 -11.25 16.73 8.82
C ARG A 193 -12.20 15.58 8.49
N SER A 194 -13.07 15.75 7.50
CA SER A 194 -14.02 14.71 7.06
C SER A 194 -13.32 13.46 6.52
N GLU A 195 -12.16 13.62 5.88
CA GLU A 195 -11.34 12.51 5.40
C GLU A 195 -10.65 11.79 6.56
N ILE A 196 -10.09 12.53 7.52
CA ILE A 196 -9.50 11.95 8.73
C ILE A 196 -10.53 11.14 9.53
N GLU A 197 -11.77 11.60 9.62
CA GLU A 197 -12.84 10.92 10.36
C GLU A 197 -13.15 9.51 9.85
N LYS A 198 -12.84 9.21 8.57
CA LYS A 198 -12.96 7.87 7.98
C LYS A 198 -11.95 6.87 8.56
N TYR A 199 -10.91 7.35 9.24
CA TYR A 199 -9.80 6.55 9.76
C TYR A 199 -9.67 6.72 11.28
N PRO A 200 -10.36 5.90 12.09
CA PRO A 200 -10.41 6.06 13.54
C PRO A 200 -9.03 6.10 14.20
N GLN A 201 -8.09 5.26 13.76
CA GLN A 201 -6.74 5.20 14.32
C GLN A 201 -5.96 6.51 14.12
N LEU A 202 -6.00 7.07 12.91
CA LEU A 202 -5.37 8.35 12.59
C LEU A 202 -6.08 9.50 13.31
N ARG A 203 -7.41 9.51 13.33
CA ARG A 203 -8.21 10.51 14.04
C ARG A 203 -7.85 10.56 15.52
N ASP A 204 -7.80 9.41 16.18
CA ASP A 204 -7.54 9.33 17.62
C ASP A 204 -6.08 9.73 17.94
N PHE A 205 -5.14 9.43 17.05
CA PHE A 205 -3.78 9.96 17.12
C PHE A 205 -3.74 11.49 17.03
N LEU A 206 -4.40 12.09 16.04
CA LEU A 206 -4.41 13.55 15.84
C LEU A 206 -5.13 14.29 16.97
N LYS A 207 -6.23 13.73 17.48
CA LYS A 207 -6.88 14.22 18.72
C LYS A 207 -5.93 14.18 19.90
N SER A 208 -5.23 13.06 20.08
CA SER A 208 -4.21 12.93 21.14
C SER A 208 -3.07 13.93 20.96
N ALA A 209 -2.75 14.32 19.74
CA ALA A 209 -1.75 15.34 19.45
C ALA A 209 -2.24 16.79 19.66
N GLY A 210 -3.53 17.00 19.95
CA GLY A 210 -4.12 18.34 20.11
C GLY A 210 -4.36 19.07 18.80
N LEU A 211 -4.48 18.32 17.70
CA LEU A 211 -4.64 18.86 16.35
C LEU A 211 -6.10 18.83 15.84
N LEU A 212 -6.98 18.10 16.52
CA LEU A 212 -8.41 17.96 16.20
C LEU A 212 -9.27 18.27 17.42
#